data_AF-A0A714I6Z2-F1
#
_entry.id   AF-A0A714I6Z2-F1
#
_cell.length_a   1.000
_cell.length_b   1.000
_cell.length_c   1.000
_cell.angle_alpha   90.00
_cell.angle_beta   90.00
_cell.angle_gamma   90.00
#
_symmetry.space_group_name_H-M   'P 1'
#
loop_
_entity.id
_entity.type
_entity.pdbx_description
1 polymer ?
#
loop_
_entity_poly.entity_id
_entity_poly.type
_entity_poly.pdbx_seq_one_letter_code
_entity_poly.pdbx_strand_id
1 'polypeptide(L)' 'MSYTPMSDLGQQGLFDITRTLLQQPDLASLSEALSQLVKRSALADSAGIVLWQALSQRAQYYATRENGRPV' A
#
# COMPACT_ATOMS: atom_id res chain seq x y z
N MET A 1 -16.59 -25.12 5.36
CA MET A 1 -15.23 -24.63 5.11
C MET A 1 -14.62 -24.26 6.46
N SER A 2 -13.70 -25.09 6.95
CA SER A 2 -13.05 -24.94 8.25
C SER A 2 -12.01 -23.82 8.16
N TYR A 3 -12.28 -22.69 8.82
CA TYR A 3 -11.30 -21.62 9.02
C TYR A 3 -10.16 -22.17 9.88
N THR A 4 -8.94 -22.21 9.34
CA THR A 4 -7.75 -22.47 10.14
C THR A 4 -7.51 -21.24 11.02
N PRO A 5 -7.49 -21.38 12.36
CA PRO A 5 -7.26 -20.25 13.24
C PRO A 5 -5.82 -19.77 13.06
N MET A 6 -5.64 -18.51 12.62
CA MET A 6 -4.33 -17.90 12.42
C MET A 6 -3.72 -17.62 13.80
N SER A 7 -2.83 -18.51 14.25
CA SER A 7 -2.30 -18.57 15.62
C SER A 7 -1.06 -17.69 15.87
N ASP A 8 -0.85 -16.62 15.10
CA ASP A 8 0.23 -15.66 15.37
C ASP A 8 -0.26 -14.24 15.12
N LEU A 9 -0.25 -13.42 16.16
CA LEU A 9 -0.62 -12.00 16.11
C LEU A 9 0.13 -11.24 14.99
N GLY A 10 1.36 -11.67 14.66
CA GLY A 10 2.15 -11.14 13.55
C GLY A 10 1.64 -11.53 12.16
N GLN A 11 1.12 -12.76 12.00
CA GLN A 11 0.50 -13.19 10.74
C GLN A 11 -0.88 -12.55 10.56
N GLN A 12 -1.63 -12.35 11.64
CA GLN A 12 -2.86 -11.57 11.62
C GLN A 12 -2.60 -10.12 11.18
N GLY A 13 -1.54 -9.49 11.71
CA GLY A 13 -1.11 -8.15 11.29
C GLY A 13 -0.73 -8.09 9.81
N LEU A 14 0.05 -9.06 9.30
CA LEU A 14 0.40 -9.11 7.88
C LEU A 14 -0.81 -9.37 6.98
N PHE A 15 -1.73 -10.24 7.43
CA PHE A 15 -2.96 -10.53 6.70
C PHE A 15 -3.86 -9.29 6.60
N ASP A 16 -4.05 -8.58 7.71
CA ASP A 16 -4.84 -7.34 7.74
C ASP A 16 -4.19 -6.26 6.86
N ILE A 17 -2.86 -6.10 6.92
CA ILE A 17 -2.11 -5.22 6.00
C ILE A 17 -2.36 -5.59 4.55
N THR A 18 -2.18 -6.87 4.20
CA THR A 18 -2.32 -7.36 2.83
C THR A 18 -3.76 -7.16 2.34
N ARG A 19 -4.75 -7.43 3.20
CA ARG A 19 -6.15 -7.19 2.92
C ARG A 19 -6.44 -5.72 2.68
N THR A 20 -5.95 -4.82 3.54
CA THR A 20 -6.13 -3.37 3.37
C THR A 20 -5.54 -2.89 2.06
N LEU A 21 -4.33 -3.32 1.70
CA LEU A 21 -3.69 -2.92 0.44
C LEU A 21 -4.44 -3.48 -0.79
N LEU A 22 -4.85 -4.75 -0.76
CA LEU A 22 -5.56 -5.37 -1.90
C LEU A 22 -6.99 -4.85 -2.11
N GLN A 23 -7.61 -4.26 -1.08
CA GLN A 23 -8.96 -3.70 -1.16
C GLN A 23 -9.01 -2.29 -1.78
N GLN A 24 -7.87 -1.69 -2.11
CA GLN A 24 -7.83 -0.34 -2.67
C GLN A 24 -8.34 -0.33 -4.13
N PRO A 25 -9.21 0.62 -4.49
CA PRO A 25 -9.88 0.62 -5.80
C PRO A 25 -8.96 1.02 -6.96
N ASP A 26 -7.86 1.71 -6.68
CA ASP A 26 -6.89 2.18 -7.67
C ASP A 26 -5.50 2.41 -7.05
N LEU A 27 -4.51 2.70 -7.90
CA LEU A 27 -3.11 2.90 -7.50
C LEU A 27 -2.89 4.16 -6.65
N ALA A 28 -3.72 5.19 -6.79
CA ALA A 28 -3.61 6.40 -5.98
C ALA A 28 -4.04 6.10 -4.53
N SER A 29 -5.18 5.44 -4.37
CA SER A 29 -5.71 4.97 -3.09
C SER A 29 -4.76 3.94 -2.45
N LEU A 30 -4.15 3.07 -3.25
CA LEU A 30 -3.11 2.15 -2.80
C LEU A 30 -1.87 2.88 -2.26
N SER A 31 -1.38 3.87 -3.00
CA SER A 31 -0.23 4.66 -2.57
C SER A 31 -0.50 5.42 -1.26
N GLU A 32 -1.73 5.90 -1.07
CA GLU A 32 -2.14 6.55 0.17
C GLU A 32 -2.18 5.56 1.34
N ALA A 33 -2.85 4.42 1.18
CA ALA A 33 -2.92 3.37 2.20
C ALA A 33 -1.52 2.88 2.59
N LEU A 34 -0.62 2.71 1.61
CA LEU A 34 0.78 2.35 1.84
C LEU A 34 1.53 3.44 2.61
N SER A 35 1.36 4.72 2.24
CA SER A 35 1.98 5.85 2.95
C SER A 35 1.53 5.93 4.42
N GLN A 36 0.24 5.72 4.68
CA GLN A 36 -0.29 5.67 6.05
C GLN A 36 0.28 4.49 6.84
N LEU A 37 0.44 3.33 6.20
CA LEU A 37 1.02 2.15 6.83
C LEU A 37 2.47 2.38 7.24
N VAL A 38 3.34 2.81 6.32
CA VAL A 38 4.77 2.99 6.62
C VAL A 38 5.00 4.06 7.70
N LYS A 39 4.15 5.09 7.74
CA LYS A 39 4.18 6.13 8.77
C LYS A 39 3.78 5.61 10.14
N ARG A 40 2.69 4.83 10.24
CA ARG A 40 2.24 4.22 11.50
C ARG A 40 3.22 3.19 12.05
N SER A 41 3.91 2.48 11.15
CA SER A 41 4.95 1.51 11.51
C SER A 41 6.32 2.14 11.77
N ALA A 42 6.45 3.48 11.68
CA ALA A 42 7.71 4.22 11.81
C ALA A 42 8.83 3.72 10.87
N LEU A 43 8.45 3.20 9.69
CA LEU A 43 9.38 2.70 8.68
C LEU A 43 9.89 3.79 7.76
N ALA A 44 9.02 4.75 7.41
CA ALA A 44 9.32 5.89 6.55
C ALA A 44 8.26 6.99 6.71
N ASP A 45 8.58 8.21 6.31
CA ASP A 45 7.63 9.33 6.32
C ASP A 45 6.57 9.23 5.22
N SER A 46 6.92 8.60 4.09
CA SER A 46 6.05 8.42 2.93
C SER A 46 6.45 7.21 2.08
N ALA A 47 5.53 6.76 1.21
CA ALA A 47 5.78 5.73 0.22
C ALA A 47 5.14 6.10 -1.13
N GLY A 48 5.72 5.62 -2.21
CA GLY A 48 5.20 5.83 -3.56
C GLY A 48 5.40 4.60 -4.43
N ILE A 49 4.56 4.46 -5.44
CA ILE A 49 4.61 3.39 -6.43
C ILE A 49 5.08 3.99 -7.76
N VAL A 50 6.11 3.38 -8.33
CA VAL A 50 6.60 3.72 -9.67
C VAL A 50 6.32 2.56 -10.60
N LEU A 51 5.51 2.79 -11.63
CA LEU A 51 5.20 1.79 -12.64
C LEU A 51 5.89 2.15 -13.96
N TRP A 52 6.74 1.24 -14.42
CA TRP A 52 7.33 1.34 -15.74
C TRP A 52 6.39 0.80 -16.80
N GLN A 53 6.05 1.64 -17.79
CA GLN A 53 5.27 1.25 -18.94
C GLN A 53 6.20 0.97 -20.12
N ALA A 54 6.48 -0.31 -20.40
CA ALA A 54 7.41 -0.71 -21.46
C ALA A 54 6.99 -0.24 -22.86
N LEU A 55 5.68 -0.20 -23.15
CA LEU A 55 5.15 0.21 -24.46
C LEU A 55 5.35 1.71 -24.73
N SER A 56 5.13 2.55 -23.71
CA SER A 56 5.28 4.00 -23.84
C SER A 56 6.68 4.49 -23.43
N GLN A 57 7.54 3.60 -22.92
CA GLN A 57 8.86 3.92 -22.36
C GLN A 57 8.79 5.05 -21.32
N ARG A 58 7.76 5.02 -20.47
CA ARG A 58 7.51 6.05 -19.45
C ARG A 58 7.32 5.43 -18.08
N ALA A 59 7.82 6.13 -17.07
CA ALA A 59 7.49 5.88 -15.68
C ALA A 59 6.24 6.67 -15.29
N GLN A 60 5.28 6.01 -14.66
CA GLN A 60 4.18 6.64 -13.95
C GLN A 60 4.46 6.61 -12.45
N TYR A 61 4.16 7.71 -11.79
CA TYR A 61 4.40 7.90 -10.37
C TYR A 61 3.07 8.05 -9.65
N TYR A 62 2.87 7.26 -8.61
CA TYR A 62 1.72 7.34 -7.72
C TYR A 62 2.28 7.59 -6.32
N ALA A 63 2.07 8.79 -5.81
CA ALA A 63 2.52 9.19 -4.49
C ALA A 63 1.51 10.18 -3.90
N THR A 64 1.38 10.17 -2.59
CA THR A 64 0.50 11.09 -1.86
C THR A 64 1.38 12.08 -1.10
N ARG A 65 1.29 13.38 -1.43
CA ARG A 65 1.99 14.41 -0.63
C ARG A 65 1.34 14.55 0.75
N GLU A 66 2.04 15.18 1.69
CA GLU A 66 1.57 15.47 3.05
C GLU A 66 0.20 16.18 3.13
N ASN A 67 -0.28 16.78 2.04
CA ASN A 67 -1.59 17.44 1.95
C ASN A 67 -2.69 16.61 1.25
N GLY A 68 -2.50 15.29 1.07
CA GLY A 68 -3.47 14.40 0.41
C GLY A 68 -3.63 14.65 -1.10
N ARG A 69 -2.74 15.46 -1.70
CA ARG A 69 -2.78 15.74 -3.14
C ARG A 69 -1.92 14.72 -3.90
N PRO A 70 -2.43 14.14 -5.00
CA PRO A 70 -1.63 13.29 -5.88
C PRO A 70 -0.47 14.10 -6.49
N VAL A 71 0.67 13.46 -6.69
CA VAL A 71 1.87 14.02 -7.35
C VAL A 71 1.73 13.99 -8.86
#